data_AF-A0A2D4YFR7-F1
#
_entry.id   AF-A0A2D4YFR7-F1
#
_cell.length_a   1.000
_cell.length_b   1.000
_cell.length_c   1.000
_cell.angle_alpha   90.00
_cell.angle_beta   90.00
_cell.angle_gamma   90.00
#
_symmetry.space_group_name_H-M   'P 1'
#
loop_
_entity.id
_entity.type
_entity.pdbx_description
1 polymer ?
#
loop_
_entity_poly.entity_id
_entity_poly.type
_entity_poly.pdbx_seq_one_letter_code
_entity_poly.pdbx_strand_id
1 'polypeptide(L)'
;MSNETLKEKLEEFINIFESETEEIKGHVNYNSTLNIGNQLLKFHHNREAEKYKTLIVEYIDKLKTTDLPTGTKTQLELYNKYILKTGKYLIHERDFRHKGTNKLKYIAFGIILDFLVYYFFKSKLPFYFPIFTLIFTFLGTRRTKKMIAGKKVFARGY
;
A
#
# COMPACT_ATOMS: atom_id res chain seq x y z
N MET A 1 -22.52 -1.28 5.86
CA MET A 1 -22.41 -1.26 4.37
C MET A 1 -22.10 -2.66 3.89
N SER A 2 -22.88 -3.18 2.94
CA SER A 2 -22.72 -4.56 2.47
C SER A 2 -21.53 -4.69 1.50
N ASN A 3 -21.08 -5.93 1.27
CA ASN A 3 -20.01 -6.19 0.32
C ASN A 3 -20.46 -5.97 -1.13
N GLU A 4 -21.73 -6.23 -1.39
CA GLU A 4 -22.37 -6.10 -2.70
C GLU A 4 -22.30 -4.64 -3.16
N THR A 5 -22.68 -3.69 -2.30
CA THR A 5 -22.61 -2.26 -2.63
C THR A 5 -21.18 -1.79 -2.92
N LEU A 6 -20.19 -2.25 -2.14
CA LEU A 6 -18.80 -1.89 -2.41
C LEU A 6 -18.33 -2.50 -3.74
N LYS A 7 -18.73 -3.73 -4.05
CA LYS A 7 -18.37 -4.40 -5.30
C LYS A 7 -18.93 -3.67 -6.52
N GLU A 8 -20.21 -3.32 -6.49
CA GLU A 8 -20.88 -2.54 -7.55
C GLU A 8 -20.18 -1.20 -7.77
N LYS A 9 -19.86 -0.48 -6.69
CA LYS A 9 -19.15 0.80 -6.78
C LYS A 9 -17.73 0.68 -7.33
N LEU A 10 -17.03 -0.41 -7.03
CA LEU A 10 -15.71 -0.67 -7.60
C LEU A 10 -15.80 -1.01 -9.09
N GLU A 11 -16.81 -1.77 -9.52
CA GLU A 11 -17.06 -2.05 -10.94
C GLU A 11 -17.39 -0.76 -11.71
N GLU A 12 -18.23 0.10 -11.14
CA GLU A 12 -18.51 1.42 -11.69
C GLU A 12 -17.23 2.28 -11.81
N PHE A 13 -16.39 2.29 -10.76
CA PHE A 13 -15.11 3.01 -10.77
C PHE A 13 -14.16 2.49 -11.85
N ILE A 14 -14.10 1.16 -12.06
CA ILE A 14 -13.31 0.56 -13.14
C ILE A 14 -13.83 1.04 -14.49
N ASN A 15 -15.13 0.93 -14.73
CA ASN A 15 -15.75 1.31 -16.01
C ASN A 15 -15.52 2.78 -16.37
N ILE A 16 -15.47 3.67 -15.38
CA ILE A 16 -15.22 5.10 -15.59
C ILE A 16 -13.75 5.38 -15.92
N PHE A 17 -12.81 4.75 -15.19
CA PHE A 17 -11.40 5.18 -15.19
C PHE A 17 -10.41 4.20 -15.83
N GLU A 18 -10.83 3.01 -16.25
CA GLU A 18 -9.92 2.00 -16.83
C GLU A 18 -9.34 2.44 -18.19
N SER A 19 -10.15 3.08 -19.03
CA SER A 19 -9.72 3.59 -20.34
C SER A 19 -9.05 4.96 -20.29
N GLU A 20 -9.03 5.61 -19.12
CA GLU A 20 -8.47 6.94 -18.95
C GLU A 20 -6.93 6.95 -19.01
N THR A 21 -6.37 8.14 -19.20
CA THR A 21 -4.92 8.35 -19.24
C THR A 21 -4.27 8.03 -17.89
N GLU A 22 -2.97 7.70 -17.90
CA GLU A 22 -2.21 7.44 -16.67
C GLU A 22 -2.19 8.66 -15.73
N GLU A 23 -2.25 9.87 -16.28
CA GLU A 23 -2.37 11.11 -15.51
C GLU A 23 -3.68 11.11 -14.70
N ILE A 24 -4.83 10.92 -15.37
CA ILE A 24 -6.14 10.88 -14.71
C ILE A 24 -6.20 9.73 -13.69
N LYS A 25 -5.70 8.54 -14.03
CA LYS A 25 -5.57 7.41 -13.11
C LYS A 25 -4.73 7.75 -11.87
N GLY A 26 -3.69 8.56 -12.04
CA GLY A 26 -2.89 9.13 -10.94
C GLY A 26 -3.72 10.06 -10.05
N HIS A 27 -4.49 10.98 -10.64
CA HIS A 27 -5.37 11.91 -9.92
C HIS A 27 -6.44 11.18 -9.08
N VAL A 28 -6.98 10.07 -9.59
CA VAL A 28 -7.99 9.27 -8.88
C VAL A 28 -7.42 8.11 -8.05
N ASN A 29 -6.09 8.06 -7.90
CA ASN A 29 -5.39 7.01 -7.16
C ASN A 29 -5.84 5.59 -7.54
N TYR A 30 -6.09 5.36 -8.83
CA TYR A 30 -6.81 4.21 -9.37
C TYR A 30 -6.39 2.87 -8.73
N ASN A 31 -5.09 2.56 -8.81
CA ASN A 31 -4.53 1.32 -8.28
C ASN A 31 -4.71 1.16 -6.76
N SER A 32 -4.62 2.27 -6.01
CA SER A 32 -4.81 2.23 -4.55
C SER A 32 -6.26 1.96 -4.20
N THR A 33 -7.19 2.65 -4.85
CA THR A 33 -8.64 2.47 -4.65
C THR A 33 -9.04 1.02 -4.91
N LEU A 34 -8.60 0.43 -6.03
CA LEU A 34 -8.89 -0.96 -6.35
C LEU A 34 -8.26 -1.94 -5.36
N ASN A 35 -6.99 -1.77 -5.01
CA ASN A 35 -6.32 -2.69 -4.10
C ASN A 35 -6.94 -2.65 -2.70
N ILE A 36 -7.27 -1.45 -2.21
CA ILE A 36 -7.92 -1.27 -0.91
C ILE A 36 -9.33 -1.87 -0.93
N GLY A 37 -10.14 -1.51 -1.93
CA GLY A 37 -11.50 -2.02 -2.09
C GLY A 37 -11.53 -3.54 -2.10
N ASN A 38 -10.68 -4.16 -2.92
CA ASN A 38 -10.57 -5.62 -3.01
C ASN A 38 -10.12 -6.29 -1.70
N GLN A 39 -9.31 -5.64 -0.86
CA GLN A 39 -9.00 -6.21 0.46
C GLN A 39 -10.14 -6.04 1.46
N LEU A 40 -10.86 -4.92 1.43
CA LEU A 40 -12.03 -4.69 2.29
C LEU A 40 -13.13 -5.71 2.03
N LEU A 41 -13.34 -6.11 0.78
CA LEU A 41 -14.32 -7.14 0.41
C LEU A 41 -14.07 -8.48 1.11
N LYS A 42 -12.83 -8.78 1.52
CA LYS A 42 -12.49 -10.02 2.22
C LYS A 42 -12.93 -10.04 3.69
N PHE A 43 -13.36 -8.91 4.24
CA PHE A 43 -13.89 -8.82 5.60
C PHE A 43 -15.41 -8.99 5.60
N HIS A 44 -15.86 -10.23 5.75
CA HIS A 44 -17.27 -10.54 5.93
C HIS A 44 -17.70 -10.25 7.37
N HIS A 45 -18.85 -9.60 7.55
CA HIS A 45 -19.49 -9.35 8.85
C HIS A 45 -18.62 -8.64 9.92
N ASN A 46 -17.59 -7.88 9.52
CA ASN A 46 -16.80 -7.06 10.44
C ASN A 46 -17.34 -5.62 10.49
N ARG A 47 -17.98 -5.25 11.61
CA ARG A 47 -18.56 -3.91 11.83
C ARG A 47 -17.56 -2.77 11.72
N GLU A 48 -16.30 -3.00 12.07
CA GLU A 48 -15.26 -1.98 11.95
C GLU A 48 -14.87 -1.77 10.48
N ALA A 49 -14.70 -2.86 9.74
CA ALA A 49 -14.42 -2.82 8.31
C ALA A 49 -15.52 -2.09 7.52
N GLU A 50 -16.78 -2.19 7.96
CA GLU A 50 -17.90 -1.48 7.30
C GLU A 50 -17.70 0.04 7.22
N LYS A 51 -17.14 0.67 8.27
CA LYS A 51 -16.85 2.10 8.27
C LYS A 51 -15.87 2.46 7.13
N TYR A 52 -14.90 1.60 6.91
CA TYR A 52 -13.89 1.78 5.88
C TYR A 52 -14.40 1.45 4.47
N LYS A 53 -15.33 0.50 4.34
CA LYS A 53 -16.06 0.27 3.07
C LYS A 53 -16.84 1.53 2.67
N THR A 54 -17.55 2.14 3.62
CA THR A 54 -18.28 3.40 3.39
C THR A 54 -17.34 4.51 2.93
N LEU A 55 -16.17 4.68 3.55
CA LEU A 55 -15.19 5.70 3.13
C LEU A 55 -14.74 5.54 1.68
N ILE A 56 -14.56 4.31 1.19
CA ILE A 56 -14.17 4.07 -0.20
C ILE A 56 -15.32 4.35 -1.16
N VAL A 57 -16.56 4.00 -0.80
CA VAL A 57 -17.73 4.37 -1.59
C VAL A 57 -17.89 5.89 -1.68
N GLU A 58 -17.78 6.60 -0.55
CA GLU A 58 -17.82 8.06 -0.52
C GLU A 58 -16.73 8.69 -1.38
N TYR A 59 -15.53 8.10 -1.39
CA TYR A 59 -14.45 8.56 -2.26
C TYR A 59 -14.82 8.44 -3.74
N ILE A 60 -15.32 7.28 -4.16
CA ILE A 60 -15.72 7.02 -5.55
C ILE A 60 -16.84 7.99 -5.96
N ASP A 61 -17.86 8.16 -5.13
CA ASP A 61 -18.97 9.08 -5.42
C ASP A 61 -18.51 10.53 -5.45
N LYS A 62 -17.55 10.93 -4.60
CA LYS A 62 -16.98 12.28 -4.61
C LYS A 62 -16.21 12.56 -5.91
N LEU A 63 -15.50 11.58 -6.45
CA LEU A 63 -14.76 11.73 -7.70
C LEU A 63 -15.67 12.02 -8.90
N LYS A 64 -16.88 11.44 -8.92
CA LYS A 64 -17.86 11.68 -10.00
C LYS A 64 -18.32 13.12 -10.10
N THR A 65 -18.32 13.82 -8.97
CA THR A 65 -18.72 15.24 -8.89
C THR A 65 -17.54 16.19 -8.91
N THR A 66 -16.32 15.69 -9.14
CA THR A 66 -15.10 16.49 -9.10
C THR A 66 -14.59 16.69 -10.51
N ASP A 67 -14.34 17.93 -10.90
CA ASP A 67 -13.71 18.23 -12.19
C ASP A 67 -12.27 17.72 -12.18
N LEU A 68 -11.97 16.80 -13.10
CA LEU A 68 -10.66 16.18 -13.27
C LEU A 68 -9.96 16.80 -14.50
N PRO A 69 -8.62 16.96 -14.46
CA PRO A 69 -7.70 16.63 -13.37
C PRO A 69 -7.84 17.57 -12.17
N THR A 70 -7.70 17.02 -10.96
CA THR A 70 -7.73 17.82 -9.73
C THR A 70 -6.39 18.47 -9.46
N GLY A 71 -6.39 19.72 -8.98
CA GLY A 71 -5.17 20.32 -8.44
C GLY A 71 -4.58 19.48 -7.29
N THR A 72 -3.25 19.55 -7.11
CA THR A 72 -2.49 18.73 -6.15
C THR A 72 -3.04 18.79 -4.73
N LYS A 73 -3.57 19.96 -4.31
CA LYS A 73 -4.15 20.16 -2.98
C LYS A 73 -5.40 19.29 -2.78
N THR A 74 -6.37 19.38 -3.69
CA THR A 74 -7.61 18.62 -3.63
C THR A 74 -7.35 17.12 -3.71
N GLN A 75 -6.44 16.71 -4.60
CA GLN A 75 -6.01 15.31 -4.70
C GLN A 75 -5.44 14.80 -3.37
N LEU A 76 -4.56 15.57 -2.73
CA LEU A 76 -3.94 15.21 -1.45
C LEU A 76 -4.97 15.14 -0.31
N GLU A 77 -5.92 16.07 -0.28
CA GLU A 77 -7.01 16.08 0.70
C GLU A 77 -7.89 14.84 0.58
N LEU A 78 -8.36 14.52 -0.63
CA LEU A 78 -9.16 13.32 -0.88
C LEU A 78 -8.36 12.04 -0.55
N TYR A 79 -7.10 11.98 -0.96
CA TYR A 79 -6.23 10.85 -0.63
C TYR A 79 -6.10 10.66 0.89
N ASN A 80 -5.80 11.72 1.63
CA ASN A 80 -5.59 11.64 3.08
C ASN A 80 -6.87 11.26 3.82
N LYS A 81 -8.00 11.83 3.40
CA LYS A 81 -9.30 11.64 4.05
C LYS A 81 -9.84 10.21 3.88
N TYR A 82 -9.70 9.64 2.68
CA TYR A 82 -10.35 8.38 2.33
C TYR A 82 -9.35 7.23 2.18
N ILE A 83 -8.40 7.38 1.25
CA ILE A 83 -7.48 6.32 0.82
C ILE A 83 -6.49 5.98 1.94
N LEU A 84 -5.77 6.98 2.46
CA LEU A 84 -4.76 6.79 3.51
C LEU A 84 -5.39 6.28 4.82
N LYS A 85 -6.53 6.85 5.22
CA LYS A 85 -7.24 6.45 6.44
C LYS A 85 -7.63 4.97 6.40
N THR A 86 -8.18 4.55 5.26
CA THR A 86 -8.57 3.15 5.05
C THR A 86 -7.35 2.22 4.91
N GLY A 87 -6.28 2.73 4.30
CA GLY A 87 -4.99 2.06 4.25
C GLY A 87 -4.41 1.71 5.59
N LYS A 88 -4.39 2.66 6.52
CA LYS A 88 -3.87 2.46 7.88
C LYS A 88 -4.60 1.33 8.61
N TYR A 89 -5.92 1.24 8.45
CA TYR A 89 -6.70 0.13 8.98
C TYR A 89 -6.28 -1.21 8.37
N LEU A 90 -6.21 -1.30 7.03
CA LEU A 90 -5.78 -2.53 6.36
C LEU A 90 -4.34 -2.93 6.71
N ILE A 91 -3.46 -1.96 6.96
CA ILE A 91 -2.09 -2.19 7.41
C ILE A 91 -2.09 -2.93 8.76
N HIS A 92 -2.99 -2.55 9.66
CA HIS A 92 -3.14 -3.19 10.96
C HIS A 92 -3.75 -4.60 10.84
N GLU A 93 -4.81 -4.76 10.05
CA GLU A 93 -5.64 -5.98 10.06
C GLU A 93 -5.21 -7.08 9.07
N ARG A 94 -4.50 -6.77 7.96
CA ARG A 94 -4.26 -7.72 6.85
C ARG A 94 -2.81 -7.84 6.38
N ASP A 95 -1.87 -7.27 7.14
CA ASP A 95 -0.50 -7.05 6.66
C ASP A 95 -0.48 -6.28 5.33
N PHE A 96 -1.43 -5.35 5.12
CA PHE A 96 -1.32 -4.42 4.00
C PHE A 96 -0.09 -3.55 4.25
N ARG A 97 0.79 -3.36 3.26
CA ARG A 97 2.08 -2.68 3.52
C ARG A 97 2.51 -1.80 2.36
N HIS A 98 3.19 -0.71 2.67
CA HIS A 98 3.84 0.13 1.67
C HIS A 98 5.00 -0.64 1.01
N LYS A 99 5.07 -0.56 -0.34
CA LYS A 99 6.05 -1.28 -1.18
C LYS A 99 7.50 -1.05 -0.73
N GLY A 100 7.84 0.18 -0.34
CA GLY A 100 9.20 0.58 0.03
C GLY A 100 9.56 0.32 1.50
N THR A 101 8.62 0.51 2.42
CA THR A 101 8.93 0.55 3.86
C THR A 101 9.40 -0.80 4.41
N ASN A 102 8.90 -1.91 3.88
CA ASN A 102 9.39 -3.23 4.29
C ASN A 102 10.82 -3.46 3.82
N LYS A 103 11.13 -3.24 2.53
CA LYS A 103 12.48 -3.49 1.99
C LYS A 103 13.54 -2.70 2.78
N LEU A 104 13.27 -1.42 3.04
CA LEU A 104 14.18 -0.57 3.81
C LEU A 104 14.37 -1.04 5.25
N LYS A 105 13.31 -1.49 5.95
CA LYS A 105 13.42 -2.04 7.31
C LYS A 105 14.32 -3.28 7.37
N TYR A 106 14.19 -4.19 6.41
CA TYR A 106 15.04 -5.39 6.35
C TYR A 106 16.50 -5.02 6.08
N ILE A 107 16.77 -4.12 5.14
CA ILE A 107 18.12 -3.64 4.83
C ILE A 107 18.75 -2.97 6.05
N ALA A 108 18.03 -2.06 6.72
CA ALA A 108 18.52 -1.37 7.91
C ALA A 108 18.86 -2.35 9.04
N PHE A 109 18.01 -3.36 9.26
CA PHE A 109 18.27 -4.40 10.25
C PHE A 109 19.52 -5.23 9.91
N GLY A 110 19.71 -5.57 8.63
CA GLY A 110 20.92 -6.26 8.15
C GLY A 110 22.19 -5.44 8.39
N ILE A 111 22.14 -4.12 8.12
CA ILE A 111 23.26 -3.21 8.37
C ILE A 111 23.61 -3.16 9.86
N ILE A 112 22.62 -3.03 10.74
CA ILE A 112 22.83 -3.02 12.20
C ILE A 112 23.51 -4.32 12.66
N LEU A 113 23.04 -5.47 12.16
CA LEU A 113 23.66 -6.76 12.49
C LEU A 113 25.09 -6.87 11.99
N ASP A 114 25.37 -6.45 10.75
CA ASP A 114 26.75 -6.47 10.26
C ASP A 114 27.66 -5.56 11.09
N PHE A 115 27.19 -4.38 11.52
CA PHE A 115 27.95 -3.50 12.41
C PHE A 115 28.22 -4.15 13.78
N LEU A 116 27.23 -4.82 14.36
CA LEU A 116 27.41 -5.55 15.63
C LEU A 116 28.44 -6.67 15.47
N VAL A 117 28.32 -7.47 14.41
CA VAL A 117 29.26 -8.57 14.12
C VAL A 117 30.67 -8.03 13.90
N TYR A 118 30.81 -6.96 13.13
CA TYR A 118 32.08 -6.29 12.95
C TYR A 118 32.65 -5.80 14.29
N TYR A 119 31.84 -5.15 15.12
CA TYR A 119 32.28 -4.65 16.42
C TYR A 119 32.81 -5.75 17.34
N PHE A 120 32.12 -6.89 17.43
CA PHE A 120 32.53 -8.00 18.30
C PHE A 120 33.66 -8.87 17.74
N PHE A 121 33.82 -8.94 16.42
CA PHE A 121 34.77 -9.85 15.77
C PHE A 121 35.89 -9.13 15.00
N LYS A 122 36.01 -7.79 15.12
CA LYS A 122 37.03 -6.98 14.42
C LYS A 122 38.46 -7.49 14.62
N SER A 123 38.78 -8.02 15.80
CA SER A 123 40.11 -8.55 16.11
C SER A 123 40.39 -9.94 15.54
N LYS A 124 39.36 -10.67 15.11
CA LYS A 124 39.45 -12.06 14.63
C LYS A 124 39.21 -12.21 13.14
N LEU A 125 38.60 -11.20 12.49
CA LEU A 125 38.30 -11.22 11.06
C LEU A 125 39.20 -10.23 10.32
N PRO A 126 40.06 -10.70 9.39
CA PRO A 126 40.95 -9.83 8.62
C PRO A 126 40.20 -8.96 7.60
N PHE A 127 38.97 -9.33 7.24
CA PHE A 127 38.13 -8.62 6.29
C PHE A 127 36.67 -8.57 6.77
N TYR A 128 35.99 -7.47 6.46
CA TYR A 128 34.56 -7.31 6.70
C TYR A 128 33.76 -7.71 5.47
N PHE A 129 32.78 -8.59 5.65
CA PHE A 129 31.81 -8.94 4.60
C PHE A 129 30.39 -8.72 5.14
N PRO A 130 29.56 -7.90 4.48
CA PRO A 130 28.22 -7.55 4.97
C PRO A 130 27.21 -8.67 4.67
N ILE A 131 27.45 -9.85 5.23
CA ILE A 131 26.67 -11.07 5.00
C ILE A 131 25.20 -10.86 5.39
N PHE A 132 24.95 -10.20 6.53
CA PHE A 132 23.59 -10.00 7.02
C PHE A 132 22.84 -8.98 6.15
N THR A 133 23.48 -7.89 5.73
CA THR A 133 22.87 -6.94 4.79
C THR A 133 22.48 -7.63 3.49
N LEU A 134 23.33 -8.49 2.93
CA LEU A 134 23.02 -9.23 1.70
C LEU A 134 21.83 -10.20 1.90
N ILE A 135 21.84 -11.01 2.96
CA ILE A 135 20.76 -11.94 3.28
C ILE A 135 19.44 -11.19 3.48
N PHE A 136 19.43 -10.14 4.29
CA PHE A 136 18.22 -9.39 4.60
C PHE A 136 17.72 -8.57 3.40
N THR A 137 18.61 -8.10 2.52
CA THR A 137 18.23 -7.48 1.23
C THR A 137 17.51 -8.48 0.33
N PHE A 138 18.02 -9.71 0.23
CA PHE A 138 17.39 -10.78 -0.54
C PHE A 138 16.02 -11.16 0.03
N LEU A 139 15.92 -11.36 1.35
CA LEU A 139 14.67 -11.66 2.03
C LEU A 139 13.63 -10.54 1.87
N GLY A 140 14.05 -9.28 2.04
CA GLY A 140 13.20 -8.11 1.84
C GLY A 140 12.65 -8.05 0.42
N THR A 141 13.50 -8.30 -0.58
CA THR A 141 13.11 -8.34 -1.99
C THR A 141 12.11 -9.46 -2.28
N ARG A 142 12.35 -10.68 -1.77
CA ARG A 142 11.44 -11.82 -1.95
C ARG A 142 10.07 -11.58 -1.30
N ARG A 143 10.04 -10.99 -0.10
CA ARG A 143 8.77 -10.60 0.56
C ARG A 143 8.03 -9.54 -0.25
N THR A 144 8.70 -8.50 -0.73
CA THR A 144 8.05 -7.47 -1.56
C THR A 144 7.44 -8.04 -2.83
N LYS A 145 8.14 -8.95 -3.53
CA LYS A 145 7.57 -9.65 -4.70
C LYS A 145 6.30 -10.42 -4.35
N LYS A 146 6.29 -11.18 -3.24
CA LYS A 146 5.09 -11.90 -2.76
C LYS A 146 3.93 -10.97 -2.42
N MET A 147 4.19 -9.81 -1.81
CA MET A 147 3.14 -8.83 -1.48
C MET A 147 2.51 -8.22 -2.73
N ILE A 148 3.33 -7.88 -3.73
CA ILE A 148 2.86 -7.35 -5.02
C ILE A 148 1.97 -8.40 -5.71
N ALA A 149 2.45 -9.64 -5.81
CA ALA A 149 1.66 -10.75 -6.39
C ALA A 149 0.33 -10.97 -5.64
N GLY A 150 0.32 -10.82 -4.31
CA GLY A 150 -0.87 -10.94 -3.47
C GLY A 150 -1.80 -9.72 -3.44
N LYS A 151 -1.51 -8.66 -4.22
CA LYS A 151 -2.25 -7.38 -4.22
C LYS A 151 -2.42 -6.78 -2.81
N LYS A 152 -1.40 -6.93 -1.94
CA LYS A 152 -1.40 -6.42 -0.55
C LYS A 152 -0.63 -5.10 -0.40
N VAL A 153 -0.52 -4.33 -1.49
CA VAL A 153 0.38 -3.18 -1.56
C VAL A 153 -0.44 -1.89 -1.57
N PHE A 154 -0.04 -0.97 -0.70
CA PHE A 154 -0.50 0.41 -0.75
C PHE A 154 0.28 1.14 -1.85
N ALA A 155 -0.39 1.52 -2.93
CA ALA A 155 0.21 2.24 -4.04
C ALA A 155 0.18 3.76 -3.75
N ARG A 156 1.25 4.28 -3.14
CA ARG A 156 1.59 5.69 -3.30
C ARG A 156 2.89 5.73 -4.08
N GLY A 157 2.87 6.38 -5.23
CA GLY A 157 4.04 6.51 -6.10
C GLY A 157 3.78 5.88 -7.47
N TYR A 158 3.28 6.71 -8.39
CA TYR A 158 4.13 7.04 -9.54
C TYR A 158 5.18 8.02 -9.03
#